data_AF-A0AAD1H8G3-F1
#
_entry.id   AF-A0AAD1H8G3-F1
#
_cell.length_a   1.000
_cell.length_b   1.000
_cell.length_c   1.000
_cell.angle_alpha   90.00
_cell.angle_beta   90.00
_cell.angle_gamma   90.00
#
_symmetry.space_group_name_H-M   'P 1'
#
loop_
_entity.id
_entity.type
_entity.pdbx_description
1 polymer ?
#
loop_
_entity_poly.entity_id
_entity_poly.type
_entity_poly.pdbx_seq_one_letter_code
_entity_poly.pdbx_strand_id
1 'polypeptide(L)'
;MPDSWEAVGIGSACAQKCTIETPGRASPIHSGCDYSATVGMVSGTAATTRHVGLVCESNGNGKRTGGSVPHDKDGKYVEMQDAYDAWEPFAVEILLSAAERYHGFVTYTQLADYVKDKSGITHNALVQNWVGNLLGRVIEVCTANGWPQLTSLCVTSDGTVGPGYKFALLAAESNRQNVDGDPSLEHLDDHAAKERFECYRFFGAELPPDGGRPALTPKAQATREYKRALAKRAEPPKFCPEHPWIALPTSGVCDDCE
;
A
#
# COMPACT_ATOMS: atom_id res chain seq x y z
N MET A 1 17.18 47.35 6.76
CA MET A 1 16.30 47.93 5.72
C MET A 1 15.31 46.85 5.28
N PRO A 2 14.05 46.93 5.72
CA PRO A 2 12.97 46.11 5.19
C PRO A 2 11.84 46.99 4.61
N ASP A 3 11.38 46.72 3.38
CA ASP A 3 10.10 47.24 2.86
C ASP A 3 9.59 46.21 1.83
N SER A 4 8.50 45.49 2.11
CA SER A 4 7.09 45.85 1.89
C SER A 4 6.67 45.73 0.41
N TRP A 5 5.73 44.83 0.13
CA TRP A 5 4.75 45.04 -0.94
C TRP A 5 3.41 44.46 -0.49
N GLU A 6 2.43 45.35 -0.53
CA GLU A 6 1.07 45.21 -0.04
C GLU A 6 0.14 44.53 -1.06
N ALA A 7 -0.94 43.97 -0.53
CA ALA A 7 -2.15 43.63 -1.24
C ALA A 7 -3.00 44.88 -1.51
N VAL A 8 -3.66 44.94 -2.69
CA VAL A 8 -4.81 45.82 -2.95
C VAL A 8 -5.86 45.01 -3.70
N GLY A 9 -7.08 45.00 -3.15
CA GLY A 9 -8.28 44.41 -3.74
C GLY A 9 -9.18 45.44 -4.43
N ILE A 10 -10.48 45.11 -4.45
CA ILE A 10 -11.65 45.84 -5.02
C ILE A 10 -11.83 45.52 -6.52
N GLY A 11 -12.90 44.89 -7.02
CA GLY A 11 -14.28 44.76 -6.56
C GLY A 11 -15.21 45.49 -7.55
N SER A 12 -16.11 44.78 -8.26
CA SER A 12 -17.51 45.20 -8.48
C SER A 12 -18.25 44.24 -9.42
N ALA A 13 -19.48 43.93 -9.02
CA ALA A 13 -20.47 43.11 -9.71
C ALA A 13 -21.21 43.88 -10.83
N CYS A 14 -21.81 43.15 -11.77
CA CYS A 14 -23.15 43.48 -12.28
C CYS A 14 -23.83 42.22 -12.87
N ALA A 15 -25.13 42.11 -12.62
CA ALA A 15 -25.99 40.97 -12.87
C ALA A 15 -26.86 41.15 -14.15
N GLN A 16 -27.69 40.13 -14.43
CA GLN A 16 -28.87 40.08 -15.33
C GLN A 16 -28.59 39.68 -16.80
N LYS A 17 -29.37 38.81 -17.45
CA LYS A 17 -30.73 38.29 -17.19
C LYS A 17 -31.03 37.03 -18.03
N CYS A 18 -31.95 36.24 -17.52
CA CYS A 18 -32.63 35.06 -18.07
C CYS A 18 -33.13 35.16 -19.52
N THR A 19 -33.15 34.01 -20.23
CA THR A 19 -34.30 33.60 -21.05
C THR A 19 -34.46 32.08 -21.04
N ILE A 20 -35.72 31.66 -20.90
CA ILE A 20 -36.30 30.31 -20.80
C ILE A 20 -36.99 29.99 -22.12
N GLU A 21 -36.80 28.79 -22.69
CA GLU A 21 -37.80 28.14 -23.57
C GLU A 21 -37.67 26.60 -23.50
N THR A 22 -38.81 25.93 -23.29
CA THR A 22 -39.08 24.50 -23.59
C THR A 22 -40.48 24.46 -24.22
N PRO A 23 -40.82 23.52 -25.13
CA PRO A 23 -41.56 22.33 -24.68
C PRO A 23 -41.46 21.05 -25.56
N GLY A 24 -41.88 19.89 -24.99
CA GLY A 24 -42.40 18.71 -25.72
C GLY A 24 -41.65 17.38 -25.49
N ARG A 25 -41.88 16.61 -24.42
CA ARG A 25 -42.92 15.57 -24.14
C ARG A 25 -42.67 14.18 -24.78
N ALA A 26 -42.25 13.21 -23.96
CA ALA A 26 -42.80 11.84 -23.84
C ALA A 26 -42.08 11.03 -22.73
N SER A 27 -42.83 10.47 -21.78
CA SER A 27 -42.42 9.45 -20.79
C SER A 27 -43.08 8.10 -21.15
N PRO A 28 -43.08 7.01 -20.34
CA PRO A 28 -42.25 6.65 -19.15
C PRO A 28 -41.79 5.16 -19.14
N ILE A 29 -40.80 4.77 -18.30
CA ILE A 29 -40.86 3.54 -17.45
C ILE A 29 -39.70 3.44 -16.43
N HIS A 30 -40.06 3.69 -15.16
CA HIS A 30 -39.83 2.93 -13.92
C HIS A 30 -38.46 2.51 -13.35
N SER A 31 -38.43 2.62 -12.00
CA SER A 31 -37.48 2.15 -10.96
C SER A 31 -36.28 3.06 -10.70
N GLY A 32 -36.07 3.68 -9.52
CA GLY A 32 -36.75 3.62 -8.22
C GLY A 32 -35.69 3.74 -7.11
N CYS A 33 -35.50 4.94 -6.56
CA CYS A 33 -34.81 5.20 -5.29
C CYS A 33 -35.28 6.56 -4.75
N ASP A 34 -36.29 6.52 -3.87
CA ASP A 34 -36.82 7.68 -3.15
C ASP A 34 -35.83 8.16 -2.09
N TYR A 35 -35.35 9.40 -2.22
CA TYR A 35 -34.84 10.19 -1.10
C TYR A 35 -35.90 11.25 -0.78
N SER A 36 -36.67 11.02 0.29
CA SER A 36 -37.62 11.99 0.81
C SER A 36 -36.88 12.95 1.76
N ALA A 37 -36.68 14.19 1.32
CA ALA A 37 -36.20 15.29 2.15
C ALA A 37 -37.40 16.03 2.75
N THR A 38 -37.61 15.89 4.06
CA THR A 38 -38.56 16.73 4.81
C THR A 38 -37.86 17.99 5.29
N VAL A 39 -38.27 19.13 4.74
CA VAL A 39 -37.91 20.47 5.22
C VAL A 39 -38.81 20.79 6.41
N GLY A 40 -38.22 20.90 7.60
CA GLY A 40 -38.87 21.41 8.80
C GLY A 40 -38.19 22.70 9.25
N MET A 41 -38.85 23.85 9.03
CA MET A 41 -38.50 25.13 9.63
C MET A 41 -38.89 25.14 11.11
N VAL A 42 -37.94 25.42 12.00
CA VAL A 42 -38.22 25.91 13.36
C VAL A 42 -37.14 26.90 13.79
N SER A 43 -37.59 28.12 14.07
CA SER A 43 -36.82 29.18 14.75
C SER A 43 -36.68 28.87 16.24
N GLY A 44 -35.53 29.19 16.85
CA GLY A 44 -35.42 29.37 18.29
C GLY A 44 -34.12 28.86 18.93
N THR A 45 -33.17 29.78 19.08
CA THR A 45 -32.21 29.96 20.19
C THR A 45 -31.87 28.80 21.15
N ALA A 46 -30.55 28.64 21.34
CA ALA A 46 -29.80 28.18 22.53
C ALA A 46 -28.91 26.95 22.26
N ALA A 47 -27.60 27.20 22.28
CA ALA A 47 -26.55 26.22 22.23
C ALA A 47 -26.61 25.29 23.45
N THR A 48 -26.62 23.99 23.20
CA THR A 48 -26.19 22.97 24.16
C THR A 48 -25.56 21.84 23.35
N THR A 49 -24.23 21.80 23.38
CA THR A 49 -23.41 20.70 22.88
C THR A 49 -23.83 19.42 23.60
N ARG A 50 -24.64 18.59 22.95
CA ARG A 50 -24.87 17.21 23.38
C ARG A 50 -23.78 16.35 22.75
N HIS A 51 -22.87 15.86 23.58
CA HIS A 51 -22.06 14.69 23.26
C HIS A 51 -23.00 13.53 22.94
N VAL A 52 -23.04 13.12 21.67
CA VAL A 52 -23.62 11.84 21.27
C VAL A 52 -22.62 10.77 21.69
N GLY A 53 -22.74 10.31 22.93
CA GLY A 53 -22.11 9.08 23.37
C GLY A 53 -22.79 7.92 22.64
N LEU A 54 -22.18 7.46 21.54
CA LEU A 54 -22.56 6.21 20.89
C LEU A 54 -22.03 5.06 21.75
N VAL A 55 -22.79 4.66 22.76
CA VAL A 55 -22.54 3.42 23.49
C VAL A 55 -23.08 2.28 22.63
N CYS A 56 -22.20 1.65 21.87
CA CYS A 56 -22.50 0.38 21.21
C CYS A 56 -22.48 -0.74 22.26
N GLU A 57 -23.61 -0.95 22.94
CA GLU A 57 -23.89 -2.19 23.67
C GLU A 57 -24.13 -3.31 22.64
N SER A 58 -23.10 -4.12 22.37
CA SER A 58 -23.23 -5.32 21.56
C SER A 58 -23.62 -6.50 22.45
N ASN A 59 -24.88 -6.91 22.30
CA ASN A 59 -25.45 -8.12 22.88
C ASN A 59 -24.62 -9.35 22.50
N GLY A 60 -24.08 -10.04 23.50
CA GLY A 60 -23.37 -11.28 23.31
C GLY A 60 -24.33 -12.44 23.02
N ASN A 61 -24.21 -13.06 21.85
CA ASN A 61 -24.27 -14.52 21.73
C ASN A 61 -23.77 -14.97 20.36
N GLY A 62 -22.57 -15.54 20.32
CA GLY A 62 -22.01 -16.14 19.12
C GLY A 62 -20.69 -16.79 19.46
N LYS A 63 -20.71 -18.10 19.75
CA LYS A 63 -19.51 -18.92 19.89
C LYS A 63 -18.71 -18.83 18.59
N ARG A 64 -17.70 -17.97 18.55
CA ARG A 64 -16.72 -17.89 17.46
C ARG A 64 -15.60 -18.87 17.76
N THR A 65 -15.44 -19.85 16.89
CA THR A 65 -14.37 -20.83 16.89
C THR A 65 -13.02 -20.15 16.64
N GLY A 66 -12.17 -20.11 17.67
CA GLY A 66 -10.71 -20.28 17.56
C GLY A 66 -9.85 -19.22 16.85
N GLY A 67 -10.33 -18.03 16.52
CA GLY A 67 -9.47 -16.91 16.12
C GLY A 67 -9.10 -16.06 17.33
N SER A 68 -7.81 -15.82 17.59
CA SER A 68 -7.40 -14.86 18.63
C SER A 68 -7.99 -13.50 18.27
N VAL A 69 -8.87 -12.95 19.10
CA VAL A 69 -9.43 -11.62 18.90
C VAL A 69 -8.48 -10.54 19.45
N PRO A 70 -8.48 -9.31 18.91
CA PRO A 70 -7.71 -8.21 19.48
C PRO A 70 -8.26 -7.79 20.85
N HIS A 71 -7.36 -7.33 21.73
CA HIS A 71 -7.71 -6.79 23.05
C HIS A 71 -6.97 -5.48 23.29
N ASP A 72 -7.67 -4.49 23.84
CA ASP A 72 -7.08 -3.23 24.30
C ASP A 72 -6.19 -3.46 25.55
N LYS A 73 -5.45 -2.44 25.97
CA LYS A 73 -4.57 -2.43 27.15
C LYS A 73 -5.26 -2.88 28.45
N ASP A 74 -6.57 -2.64 28.56
CA ASP A 74 -7.40 -3.04 29.71
C ASP A 74 -7.91 -4.49 29.58
N GLY A 75 -7.50 -5.22 28.55
CA GLY A 75 -7.95 -6.58 28.26
C GLY A 75 -9.36 -6.65 27.66
N LYS A 76 -9.96 -5.51 27.31
CA LYS A 76 -11.30 -5.47 26.67
C LYS A 76 -11.20 -5.90 25.21
N TYR A 77 -12.17 -6.68 24.76
CA TYR A 77 -12.32 -7.03 23.35
C TYR A 77 -12.44 -5.79 22.47
N VAL A 78 -11.71 -5.79 21.36
CA VAL A 78 -11.79 -4.79 20.29
C VAL A 78 -12.20 -5.50 19.00
N GLU A 79 -13.11 -4.88 18.25
CA GLU A 79 -13.50 -5.40 16.95
C GLU A 79 -12.32 -5.32 15.96
N MET A 80 -12.27 -6.22 14.97
CA MET A 80 -11.07 -6.30 14.13
C MET A 80 -10.93 -5.05 13.25
N GLN A 81 -12.05 -4.49 12.77
CA GLN A 81 -12.01 -3.25 12.00
C GLN A 81 -11.55 -2.06 12.84
N ASP A 82 -12.10 -1.90 14.05
CA ASP A 82 -11.64 -0.88 15.01
C ASP A 82 -10.15 -1.01 15.32
N ALA A 83 -9.65 -2.25 15.45
CA ALA A 83 -8.21 -2.49 15.65
C ALA A 83 -7.37 -2.06 14.45
N TYR A 84 -7.82 -2.33 13.22
CA TYR A 84 -7.13 -1.86 12.03
C TYR A 84 -7.17 -0.34 11.88
N ASP A 85 -8.30 0.30 12.17
CA ASP A 85 -8.44 1.76 12.15
C ASP A 85 -7.47 2.40 13.16
N ALA A 86 -7.30 1.78 14.33
CA ALA A 86 -6.34 2.23 15.34
C ALA A 86 -4.87 1.96 14.96
N TRP A 87 -4.58 0.87 14.24
CA TRP A 87 -3.22 0.50 13.83
C TRP A 87 -2.73 1.24 12.58
N GLU A 88 -3.62 1.59 11.66
CA GLU A 88 -3.32 2.26 10.39
C GLU A 88 -2.40 3.48 10.53
N PRO A 89 -2.68 4.49 11.37
CA PRO A 89 -1.81 5.67 11.47
C PRO A 89 -0.39 5.32 11.93
N PHE A 90 -0.24 4.36 12.84
CA PHE A 90 1.07 3.89 13.30
C PHE A 90 1.80 3.05 12.25
N ALA A 91 1.05 2.32 11.41
CA ALA A 91 1.60 1.59 10.28
C ALA A 91 2.18 2.54 9.24
N VAL A 92 1.46 3.62 8.93
CA VAL A 92 1.95 4.68 8.04
C VAL A 92 3.18 5.35 8.65
N GLU A 93 3.16 5.68 9.95
CA GLU A 93 4.27 6.32 10.65
C GLU A 93 5.59 5.54 10.56
N ILE A 94 5.60 4.24 10.89
CA ILE A 94 6.83 3.43 10.83
C ILE A 94 7.33 3.25 9.39
N LEU A 95 6.43 3.16 8.41
CA LEU A 95 6.81 3.05 7.00
C LEU A 95 7.37 4.37 6.46
N LEU A 96 6.83 5.52 6.86
CA LEU A 96 7.41 6.83 6.56
C LEU A 96 8.81 6.97 7.15
N SER A 97 8.99 6.61 8.42
CA SER A 97 10.31 6.63 9.06
C SER A 97 11.33 5.68 8.38
N ALA A 98 10.85 4.60 7.76
CA ALA A 98 11.71 3.75 6.92
C ALA A 98 12.01 4.41 5.57
N ALA A 99 11.04 5.11 4.97
CA ALA A 99 11.21 5.83 3.70
C ALA A 99 12.18 7.02 3.78
N GLU A 100 12.36 7.61 4.96
CA GLU A 100 13.33 8.70 5.18
C GLU A 100 14.79 8.22 5.15
N ARG A 101 15.04 6.91 5.13
CA ARG A 101 16.39 6.33 5.14
C ARG A 101 16.62 5.54 3.86
N TYR A 102 17.70 5.85 3.15
CA TYR A 102 18.06 5.08 1.96
C TYR A 102 18.32 3.62 2.32
N HIS A 103 17.70 2.70 1.56
CA HIS A 103 17.64 1.27 1.85
C HIS A 103 16.93 0.88 3.16
N GLY A 104 16.13 1.78 3.75
CA GLY A 104 15.29 1.48 4.90
C GLY A 104 14.11 0.57 4.53
N PHE A 105 13.87 -0.47 5.33
CA PHE A 105 12.69 -1.32 5.19
C PHE A 105 12.24 -1.82 6.56
N VAL A 106 11.01 -2.34 6.62
CA VAL A 106 10.38 -2.86 7.84
C VAL A 106 9.94 -4.29 7.58
N THR A 107 10.18 -5.19 8.52
CA THR A 107 9.66 -6.56 8.44
C THR A 107 8.24 -6.65 8.99
N TYR A 108 7.49 -7.67 8.57
CA TYR A 108 6.13 -7.92 9.09
C TYR A 108 6.07 -7.95 10.61
N THR A 109 7.06 -8.58 11.25
CA THR A 109 7.14 -8.65 12.71
C THR A 109 7.38 -7.26 13.33
N GLN A 110 8.32 -6.48 12.78
CA GLN A 110 8.58 -5.12 13.27
C GLN A 110 7.36 -4.21 13.13
N LEU A 111 6.66 -4.27 11.98
CA LEU A 111 5.41 -3.52 11.78
C LEU A 111 4.36 -3.94 12.81
N ALA A 112 4.15 -5.26 12.97
CA ALA A 112 3.16 -5.79 13.88
C ALA A 112 3.43 -5.40 15.34
N ASP A 113 4.67 -5.56 15.80
CA ASP A 113 5.06 -5.20 17.16
C ASP A 113 4.91 -3.70 17.38
N TYR A 114 5.34 -2.87 16.42
CA TYR A 114 5.20 -1.42 16.52
C TYR A 114 3.75 -0.96 16.67
N VAL A 115 2.83 -1.44 15.82
CA VAL A 115 1.43 -0.99 15.88
C VAL A 115 0.74 -1.48 17.14
N LYS A 116 1.04 -2.69 17.63
CA LYS A 116 0.52 -3.21 18.90
C LYS A 116 1.02 -2.38 20.07
N ASP A 117 2.33 -2.12 20.13
CA ASP A 117 2.96 -1.38 21.22
C ASP A 117 2.48 0.08 21.29
N LYS A 118 2.32 0.73 20.13
CA LYS A 118 1.88 2.14 20.06
C LYS A 118 0.38 2.32 20.32
N SER A 119 -0.45 1.40 19.83
CA SER A 119 -1.90 1.46 20.05
C SER A 119 -2.32 0.94 21.43
N GLY A 120 -1.52 0.07 22.05
CA GLY A 120 -1.93 -0.69 23.23
C GLY A 120 -2.89 -1.86 22.91
N ILE A 121 -3.24 -2.07 21.63
CA ILE A 121 -4.11 -3.16 21.20
C ILE A 121 -3.25 -4.37 20.86
N THR A 122 -3.39 -5.43 21.65
CA THR A 122 -2.70 -6.70 21.48
C THR A 122 -3.50 -7.65 20.59
N HIS A 123 -2.80 -8.48 19.83
CA HIS A 123 -3.41 -9.51 18.99
C HIS A 123 -2.46 -10.69 18.82
N ASN A 124 -2.90 -11.88 19.23
CA ASN A 124 -2.05 -13.08 19.29
C ASN A 124 -2.16 -13.98 18.05
N ALA A 125 -2.85 -13.53 16.98
CA ALA A 125 -2.87 -14.27 15.73
C ALA A 125 -1.54 -14.13 14.97
N LEU A 126 -1.22 -15.12 14.15
CA LEU A 126 -0.02 -15.09 13.29
C LEU A 126 -0.04 -13.85 12.39
N VAL A 127 1.06 -13.09 12.41
CA VAL A 127 1.20 -11.80 11.71
C VAL A 127 0.79 -11.87 10.24
N GLN A 128 1.20 -12.93 9.54
CA GLN A 128 0.91 -13.12 8.11
C GLN A 128 -0.59 -13.14 7.79
N ASN A 129 -1.45 -13.52 8.75
CA ASN A 129 -2.89 -13.66 8.52
C ASN A 129 -3.64 -12.33 8.58
N TRP A 130 -3.05 -11.28 9.18
CA TRP A 130 -3.75 -10.01 9.40
C TRP A 130 -2.99 -8.79 8.87
N VAL A 131 -1.65 -8.86 8.78
CA VAL A 131 -0.83 -7.73 8.30
C VAL A 131 -1.19 -7.32 6.88
N GLY A 132 -1.63 -8.25 6.03
CA GLY A 132 -2.07 -7.95 4.66
C GLY A 132 -3.28 -7.00 4.62
N ASN A 133 -4.24 -7.15 5.54
CA ASN A 133 -5.41 -6.28 5.62
C ASN A 133 -5.03 -4.88 6.12
N LEU A 134 -4.12 -4.81 7.09
CA LEU A 134 -3.56 -3.54 7.55
C LEU A 134 -2.80 -2.83 6.43
N LEU A 135 -2.00 -3.55 5.64
CA LEU A 135 -1.32 -3.00 4.47
C LEU A 135 -2.30 -2.55 3.37
N GLY A 136 -3.45 -3.22 3.23
CA GLY A 136 -4.54 -2.78 2.35
C GLY A 136 -4.98 -1.34 2.64
N ARG A 137 -5.13 -1.00 3.92
CA ARG A 137 -5.48 0.35 4.36
C ARG A 137 -4.38 1.36 4.09
N VAL A 138 -3.12 0.98 4.29
CA VAL A 138 -1.97 1.82 3.92
C VAL A 138 -1.95 2.11 2.41
N ILE A 139 -2.33 1.15 1.56
CA ILE A 139 -2.47 1.37 0.11
C ILE A 139 -3.51 2.45 -0.17
N GLU A 140 -4.67 2.39 0.50
CA GLU A 140 -5.73 3.40 0.36
C GLU A 140 -5.23 4.79 0.77
N VAL A 141 -4.53 4.90 1.90
CA VAL A 141 -3.91 6.16 2.36
C VAL A 141 -2.91 6.69 1.32
N CYS A 142 -1.99 5.85 0.83
CA CYS A 142 -1.00 6.28 -0.17
C CYS A 142 -1.68 6.75 -1.46
N THR A 143 -2.68 6.00 -1.93
CA THR A 143 -3.43 6.30 -3.15
C THR A 143 -4.21 7.61 -3.02
N ALA A 144 -4.88 7.84 -1.89
CA ALA A 144 -5.64 9.05 -1.62
C ALA A 144 -4.76 10.31 -1.55
N ASN A 145 -3.52 10.17 -1.05
CA ASN A 145 -2.56 11.27 -0.95
C ASN A 145 -1.68 11.44 -2.21
N GLY A 146 -1.79 10.54 -3.19
CA GLY A 146 -0.90 10.54 -4.37
C GLY A 146 0.56 10.22 -4.03
N TRP A 147 0.81 9.51 -2.93
CA TRP A 147 2.14 9.09 -2.49
C TRP A 147 2.56 7.78 -3.18
N PRO A 148 3.88 7.54 -3.34
CA PRO A 148 4.37 6.22 -3.71
C PRO A 148 3.96 5.19 -2.65
N GLN A 149 3.75 3.95 -3.07
CA GLN A 149 3.19 2.91 -2.21
C GLN A 149 4.17 2.48 -1.13
N LEU A 150 3.94 2.98 0.10
CA LEU A 150 4.74 2.68 1.29
C LEU A 150 4.78 1.19 1.63
N THR A 151 3.77 0.43 1.20
CA THR A 151 3.73 -1.03 1.40
C THR A 151 4.87 -1.78 0.71
N SER A 152 5.55 -1.15 -0.25
CA SER A 152 6.78 -1.68 -0.87
C SER A 152 7.95 -1.82 0.11
N LEU A 153 7.95 -1.03 1.20
CA LEU A 153 8.96 -1.03 2.27
C LEU A 153 8.70 -2.14 3.30
N CYS A 154 7.53 -2.77 3.27
CA CYS A 154 7.15 -3.83 4.20
C CYS A 154 7.44 -5.21 3.60
N VAL A 155 8.39 -5.93 4.20
CA VAL A 155 8.89 -7.21 3.67
C VAL A 155 8.65 -8.38 4.62
N THR A 156 8.63 -9.58 4.05
CA THR A 156 8.58 -10.83 4.81
C THR A 156 9.91 -11.07 5.52
N SER A 157 9.97 -12.12 6.36
CA SER A 157 11.23 -12.58 6.97
C SER A 157 12.30 -12.95 5.94
N ASP A 158 11.91 -13.25 4.70
CA ASP A 158 12.81 -13.58 3.60
C ASP A 158 13.31 -12.36 2.82
N GLY A 159 12.83 -11.17 3.19
CA GLY A 159 13.18 -9.90 2.56
C GLY A 159 12.47 -9.66 1.22
N THR A 160 11.59 -10.57 0.80
CA THR A 160 10.72 -10.39 -0.36
C THR A 160 9.44 -9.67 0.06
N VAL A 161 8.72 -9.11 -0.90
CA VAL A 161 7.35 -8.66 -0.67
C VAL A 161 6.41 -9.86 -0.56
N GLY A 162 5.35 -9.72 0.24
CA GLY A 162 4.33 -10.76 0.37
C GLY A 162 3.33 -10.75 -0.78
N PRO A 163 2.52 -11.81 -0.94
CA PRO A 163 1.53 -11.92 -2.02
C PRO A 163 0.52 -10.76 -2.06
N GLY A 164 0.24 -10.13 -0.92
CA GLY A 164 -0.65 -8.97 -0.83
C GLY A 164 -0.10 -7.71 -1.52
N TYR A 165 1.19 -7.65 -1.83
CA TYR A 165 1.78 -6.49 -2.51
C TYR A 165 1.24 -6.28 -3.93
N LYS A 166 0.69 -7.31 -4.56
CA LYS A 166 0.01 -7.16 -5.86
C LYS A 166 -1.11 -6.12 -5.85
N PHE A 167 -1.78 -5.91 -4.71
CA PHE A 167 -2.80 -4.87 -4.59
C PHE A 167 -2.20 -3.46 -4.63
N ALA A 168 -0.98 -3.28 -4.12
CA ALA A 168 -0.25 -2.02 -4.22
C ALA A 168 0.22 -1.77 -5.66
N LEU A 169 0.70 -2.81 -6.34
CA LEU A 169 1.01 -2.76 -7.78
C LEU A 169 -0.23 -2.36 -8.58
N LEU A 170 -1.36 -3.01 -8.35
CA LEU A 170 -2.62 -2.67 -9.03
C LEU A 170 -3.10 -1.27 -8.69
N ALA A 171 -2.91 -0.78 -7.46
CA ALA A 171 -3.27 0.59 -7.10
C ALA A 171 -2.38 1.62 -7.81
N ALA A 172 -1.06 1.40 -7.83
CA ALA A 172 -0.11 2.25 -8.54
C ALA A 172 -0.34 2.22 -10.08
N GLU A 173 -0.63 1.04 -10.61
CA GLU A 173 -0.86 0.80 -12.03
C GLU A 173 -2.33 1.04 -12.43
N SER A 174 -3.28 1.25 -11.52
CA SER A 174 -4.67 1.61 -11.92
C SER A 174 -4.75 2.94 -12.70
N ASN A 175 -3.64 3.68 -12.78
CA ASN A 175 -3.42 4.84 -13.64
C ASN A 175 -2.72 4.54 -14.99
N ARG A 176 -2.28 3.30 -15.28
CA ARG A 176 -1.53 2.89 -16.49
C ARG A 176 -1.90 1.43 -16.90
N GLN A 177 -2.01 1.14 -18.20
CA GLN A 177 -2.72 -0.03 -18.74
C GLN A 177 -2.44 -1.44 -18.13
N ASN A 178 -3.52 -2.23 -17.98
CA ASN A 178 -3.64 -3.70 -18.05
C ASN A 178 -2.38 -4.55 -17.77
N VAL A 179 -2.27 -5.05 -16.54
CA VAL A 179 -1.37 -6.17 -16.22
C VAL A 179 -2.08 -7.48 -16.60
N ASP A 180 -1.73 -8.06 -17.75
CA ASP A 180 -2.20 -9.39 -18.15
C ASP A 180 -1.47 -10.47 -17.30
N GLY A 181 -2.22 -11.15 -16.42
CA GLY A 181 -1.75 -12.29 -15.61
C GLY A 181 -1.38 -11.96 -14.16
N ASP A 182 -1.29 -12.99 -13.29
CA ASP A 182 -0.81 -12.84 -11.91
C ASP A 182 0.72 -12.74 -11.93
N PRO A 183 1.33 -11.60 -11.57
CA PRO A 183 2.77 -11.40 -11.65
C PRO A 183 3.49 -12.37 -10.70
N SER A 184 4.61 -12.93 -11.17
CA SER A 184 5.45 -13.80 -10.32
C SER A 184 6.01 -13.03 -9.12
N LEU A 185 6.35 -13.73 -8.02
CA LEU A 185 6.93 -13.08 -6.84
C LEU A 185 8.25 -12.34 -7.16
N GLU A 186 9.06 -12.86 -8.08
CA GLU A 186 10.30 -12.17 -8.52
C GLU A 186 9.98 -10.86 -9.26
N HIS A 187 8.91 -10.84 -10.07
CA HIS A 187 8.44 -9.62 -10.72
C HIS A 187 7.91 -8.61 -9.69
N LEU A 188 7.20 -9.09 -8.66
CA LEU A 188 6.72 -8.24 -7.56
C LEU A 188 7.88 -7.65 -6.76
N ASP A 189 8.94 -8.41 -6.50
CA ASP A 189 10.14 -7.93 -5.80
C ASP A 189 10.90 -6.86 -6.61
N ASP A 190 11.02 -7.06 -7.93
CA ASP A 190 11.65 -6.10 -8.84
C ASP A 190 10.82 -4.81 -8.94
N HIS A 191 9.48 -4.91 -8.97
CA HIS A 191 8.59 -3.75 -8.87
C HIS A 191 8.74 -3.04 -7.53
N ALA A 192 8.69 -3.80 -6.42
CA ALA A 192 8.83 -3.25 -5.08
C ALA A 192 10.17 -2.55 -4.87
N ALA A 193 11.25 -3.04 -5.47
CA ALA A 193 12.55 -2.37 -5.43
C ALA A 193 12.52 -0.98 -6.07
N LYS A 194 11.81 -0.82 -7.19
CA LYS A 194 11.60 0.47 -7.86
C LYS A 194 10.72 1.38 -7.01
N GLU A 195 9.61 0.85 -6.53
CA GLU A 195 8.66 1.61 -5.71
C GLU A 195 9.29 2.11 -4.41
N ARG A 196 10.08 1.27 -3.72
CA ARG A 196 10.85 1.67 -2.53
C ARG A 196 11.81 2.82 -2.84
N PHE A 197 12.46 2.77 -4.00
CA PHE A 197 13.36 3.84 -4.42
C PHE A 197 12.61 5.16 -4.66
N GLU A 198 11.42 5.11 -5.27
CA GLU A 198 10.55 6.27 -5.40
C GLU A 198 10.08 6.79 -4.03
N CYS A 199 9.77 5.93 -3.05
CA CYS A 199 9.51 6.35 -1.68
C CYS A 199 10.70 7.15 -1.10
N TYR A 200 11.93 6.65 -1.22
CA TYR A 200 13.11 7.35 -0.71
C TYR A 200 13.28 8.74 -1.35
N ARG A 201 13.05 8.85 -2.66
CA ARG A 201 13.12 10.12 -3.38
C ARG A 201 12.02 11.09 -2.96
N PHE A 202 10.79 10.58 -2.82
CA PHE A 202 9.62 11.39 -2.49
C PHE A 202 9.68 11.92 -1.06
N PHE A 203 10.08 11.09 -0.10
CA PHE A 203 10.17 11.46 1.32
C PHE A 203 11.53 12.06 1.73
N GLY A 204 12.41 12.30 0.76
CA GLY A 204 13.63 13.09 0.98
C GLY A 204 14.74 12.35 1.73
N ALA A 205 14.87 11.04 1.54
CA ALA A 205 16.00 10.29 2.08
C ALA A 205 17.34 10.81 1.55
N GLU A 206 18.38 10.73 2.37
CA GLU A 206 19.74 11.05 1.94
C GLU A 206 20.24 10.01 0.94
N LEU A 207 20.33 10.40 -0.33
CA LEU A 207 20.82 9.55 -1.41
C LEU A 207 22.33 9.70 -1.58
N PRO A 208 23.04 8.64 -2.02
CA PRO A 208 24.45 8.74 -2.33
C PRO A 208 24.70 9.73 -3.49
N PRO A 209 25.95 10.23 -3.66
CA PRO A 209 26.28 11.24 -4.68
C PRO A 209 25.98 10.82 -6.13
N ASP A 210 25.89 9.52 -6.41
CA ASP A 210 25.51 8.98 -7.73
C ASP A 210 23.98 8.95 -7.97
N GLY A 211 23.19 9.43 -6.99
CA GLY A 211 21.73 9.43 -7.01
C GLY A 211 21.12 8.12 -6.51
N GLY A 212 21.92 7.09 -6.24
CA GLY A 212 21.43 5.77 -5.83
C GLY A 212 20.70 5.01 -6.94
N ARG A 213 20.33 3.77 -6.63
CA ARG A 213 19.57 2.89 -7.53
C ARG A 213 18.54 2.04 -6.79
N PRO A 214 17.46 1.59 -7.46
CA PRO A 214 16.59 0.53 -6.97
C PRO A 214 17.38 -0.71 -6.59
N ALA A 215 17.07 -1.28 -5.43
CA ALA A 215 17.74 -2.48 -4.92
C ALA A 215 16.74 -3.43 -4.25
N LEU A 216 17.00 -4.73 -4.43
CA LEU A 216 16.38 -5.77 -3.63
C LEU A 216 16.89 -5.65 -2.19
N THR A 217 16.14 -6.22 -1.24
CA THR A 217 16.65 -6.35 0.12
C THR A 217 17.86 -7.30 0.13
N PRO A 218 18.79 -7.16 1.10
CA PRO A 218 19.99 -8.00 1.15
C PRO A 218 19.69 -9.50 1.11
N LYS A 219 18.63 -9.95 1.79
CA LYS A 219 18.24 -11.37 1.84
C LYS A 219 17.60 -11.85 0.53
N ALA A 220 16.75 -11.04 -0.09
CA ALA A 220 16.17 -11.35 -1.40
C ALA A 220 17.26 -11.41 -2.49
N GLN A 221 18.20 -10.46 -2.46
CA GLN A 221 19.34 -10.44 -3.37
C GLN A 221 20.21 -11.69 -3.21
N ALA A 222 20.62 -12.03 -1.97
CA ALA A 222 21.42 -13.22 -1.69
C ALA A 222 20.71 -14.51 -2.14
N THR A 223 19.39 -14.59 -1.94
CA THR A 223 18.59 -15.73 -2.40
C THR A 223 18.59 -15.85 -3.93
N ARG A 224 18.46 -14.73 -4.64
CA ARG A 224 18.49 -14.69 -6.12
C ARG A 224 19.87 -15.10 -6.65
N GLU A 225 20.93 -14.58 -6.05
CA GLU A 225 22.31 -14.93 -6.39
C GLU A 225 22.60 -16.42 -6.15
N TYR A 226 22.15 -16.96 -5.02
CA TYR A 226 22.25 -18.39 -4.72
C TYR A 226 21.54 -19.26 -5.76
N LYS A 227 20.28 -18.93 -6.10
CA LYS A 227 19.53 -19.64 -7.15
C LYS A 227 20.24 -19.58 -8.51
N ARG A 228 20.78 -18.41 -8.88
CA ARG A 228 21.53 -18.22 -10.12
C ARG A 228 22.81 -19.06 -10.15
N ALA A 229 23.53 -19.11 -9.04
CA ALA A 229 24.73 -19.94 -8.91
C ALA A 229 24.42 -21.44 -9.01
N LEU A 230 23.33 -21.88 -8.38
CA LEU A 230 22.86 -23.26 -8.46
C LEU A 230 22.46 -23.64 -9.89
N ALA A 231 21.71 -22.77 -10.58
CA ALA A 231 21.32 -22.99 -11.97
C ALA A 231 22.55 -23.08 -12.90
N LYS A 232 23.54 -22.21 -12.71
CA LYS A 232 24.81 -22.27 -13.46
C LYS A 232 25.57 -23.58 -13.22
N ARG A 233 25.53 -24.11 -12.00
CA ARG A 233 26.15 -25.41 -11.67
C ARG A 233 25.39 -26.59 -12.26
N ALA A 234 24.07 -26.47 -12.42
CA ALA A 234 23.21 -27.50 -12.98
C ALA A 234 23.12 -27.46 -14.51
N GLU A 235 23.70 -26.46 -15.18
CA GLU A 235 23.70 -26.35 -16.64
C GLU A 235 24.37 -27.59 -17.24
N PRO A 236 23.68 -28.36 -18.11
CA PRO A 236 24.27 -29.54 -18.69
C PRO A 236 25.50 -29.15 -19.52
N PRO A 237 26.55 -29.99 -19.53
CA PRO A 237 27.72 -29.73 -20.36
C PRO A 237 27.28 -29.58 -21.81
N LYS A 238 27.78 -28.54 -22.47
CA LYS A 238 27.57 -28.35 -23.91
C LYS A 238 28.44 -29.36 -24.64
N PHE A 239 27.89 -30.06 -25.61
CA PHE A 239 28.65 -31.01 -26.43
C PHE A 239 29.03 -30.39 -27.77
N CYS A 240 30.12 -30.86 -28.36
CA CYS A 240 30.55 -30.40 -29.68
C CYS A 240 29.50 -30.81 -30.75
N PRO A 241 29.12 -29.92 -31.68
CA PRO A 241 28.20 -30.26 -32.77
C PRO A 241 28.71 -31.38 -33.68
N GLU A 242 30.03 -31.42 -33.94
CA GLU A 242 30.66 -32.41 -34.82
C GLU A 242 31.07 -33.69 -34.07
N HIS A 243 31.40 -33.56 -32.78
CA HIS A 243 31.80 -34.67 -31.91
C HIS A 243 30.85 -34.78 -30.70
N PRO A 244 29.68 -35.44 -30.84
CA PRO A 244 28.61 -35.43 -29.81
C PRO A 244 28.98 -36.07 -28.47
N TRP A 245 30.07 -36.84 -28.42
CA TRP A 245 30.60 -37.48 -27.21
C TRP A 245 31.62 -36.60 -26.45
N ILE A 246 32.02 -35.45 -27.00
CA ILE A 246 32.99 -34.55 -26.39
C ILE A 246 32.27 -33.37 -25.74
N ALA A 247 32.35 -33.27 -24.42
CA ALA A 247 31.90 -32.08 -23.69
C ALA A 247 32.85 -30.92 -23.97
N LEU A 248 32.29 -29.80 -24.41
CA LEU A 248 33.04 -28.58 -24.73
C LEU A 248 33.60 -27.95 -23.44
N PRO A 249 34.87 -27.55 -23.43
CA PRO A 249 35.43 -26.70 -22.40
C PRO A 249 34.83 -25.28 -22.48
N THR A 250 35.16 -24.43 -21.50
CA THR A 250 34.63 -23.05 -21.44
C THR A 250 34.96 -22.20 -22.67
N SER A 251 36.01 -22.55 -23.43
CA SER A 251 36.36 -21.90 -24.70
C SER A 251 35.35 -22.15 -25.82
N GLY A 252 34.52 -23.19 -25.73
CA GLY A 252 33.50 -23.52 -26.73
C GLY A 252 34.02 -24.23 -27.99
N VAL A 253 35.30 -24.61 -28.03
CA VAL A 253 35.93 -25.35 -29.14
C VAL A 253 36.48 -26.68 -28.60
N CYS A 254 36.33 -27.75 -29.39
CA CYS A 254 36.85 -29.08 -29.06
C CYS A 254 38.29 -29.23 -29.56
N ASP A 255 39.14 -29.99 -28.87
CA ASP A 255 40.55 -30.19 -29.28
C ASP A 255 40.67 -30.86 -30.66
N ASP A 256 39.68 -31.66 -31.06
CA ASP A 256 39.61 -32.28 -32.39
C ASP A 256 39.08 -31.34 -33.50
N CYS A 257 38.68 -30.12 -33.12
CA CYS A 257 38.07 -29.10 -33.97
C CYS A 257 38.98 -27.86 -34.15
N GLU A 258 40.21 -27.88 -33.60
CA GLU A 258 41.20 -26.80 -33.75
C GLU A 258 41.58 -26.52 -35.21
#